data_AF-A0A644YNI7-F1
#
_entry.id   AF-A0A644YNI7-F1
#
_cell.length_a   1.000
_cell.length_b   1.000
_cell.length_c   1.000
_cell.angle_alpha   90.00
_cell.angle_beta   90.00
_cell.angle_gamma   90.00
#
_symmetry.space_group_name_H-M   'P 1'
#
loop_
_entity.id
_entity.type
_entity.pdbx_description
1 polymer ?
#
loop_
_entity_poly.entity_id
_entity_poly.type
_entity_poly.pdbx_seq_one_letter_code
_entity_poly.pdbx_strand_id
1 'polypeptide(L)'
;MRNAYIATILASLLLLASCTTTQRANPISLEVTGKPVTEMLTISLSEAELFEAGYTYGQWVLLEIEGVVLKAKIAPAPAALTSTLVPHEETSTLYAPLAIKEGGKGIMAPYREPSGPSSSVSFSGSFVFTL
;
A
#
# COMPACT_ATOMS: atom_id res chain seq x y z
N MET A 1 -24.60 -54.53 -10.03
CA MET A 1 -23.35 -53.92 -9.52
C MET A 1 -22.69 -52.98 -10.52
N ARG A 2 -22.51 -53.34 -11.81
CA ARG A 2 -21.88 -52.50 -12.85
C ARG A 2 -22.47 -51.08 -13.01
N ASN A 3 -23.79 -50.93 -12.92
CA ASN A 3 -24.46 -49.64 -13.10
C ASN A 3 -24.26 -48.67 -11.92
N ALA A 4 -23.97 -49.19 -10.71
CA ALA A 4 -23.70 -48.35 -9.54
C ALA A 4 -22.32 -47.68 -9.63
N TYR A 5 -21.33 -48.38 -10.21
CA TYR A 5 -19.99 -47.82 -10.44
C TYR A 5 -19.97 -46.73 -11.51
N ILE A 6 -20.81 -46.83 -12.54
CA ILE A 6 -20.90 -45.80 -13.59
C ILE A 6 -21.51 -44.51 -13.00
N ALA A 7 -22.54 -44.64 -12.16
CA ALA A 7 -23.18 -43.49 -11.52
C ALA A 7 -22.25 -42.75 -10.55
N THR A 8 -21.42 -43.47 -9.79
CA THR A 8 -20.44 -42.85 -8.88
C THR A 8 -19.28 -42.19 -9.61
N ILE A 9 -18.81 -42.75 -10.72
CA ILE A 9 -17.78 -42.12 -11.57
C ILE A 9 -18.33 -40.85 -12.25
N LEU A 10 -19.57 -40.88 -12.74
CA LEU A 10 -20.17 -39.71 -13.38
C LEU A 10 -20.40 -38.56 -12.39
N ALA A 11 -20.80 -38.89 -11.15
CA ALA A 11 -21.00 -37.91 -10.08
C ALA A 11 -19.68 -37.27 -9.61
N SER A 12 -18.58 -38.04 -9.54
CA SER A 12 -17.27 -37.49 -9.17
C SER A 12 -16.63 -36.63 -10.27
N LEU A 13 -16.87 -36.96 -11.55
CA LEU A 13 -16.46 -36.13 -12.69
C LEU A 13 -17.21 -34.78 -12.74
N LEU A 14 -18.49 -34.75 -12.39
CA LEU A 14 -19.28 -33.51 -12.30
C LEU A 14 -18.83 -32.60 -11.13
N LEU A 15 -18.38 -33.20 -10.02
CA LEU A 15 -17.85 -32.45 -8.86
C LEU A 15 -16.47 -31.83 -9.12
N LEU A 16 -15.65 -32.44 -9.99
CA LEU A 16 -14.33 -31.91 -10.40
C LEU A 16 -14.43 -30.78 -11.44
N ALA A 17 -15.56 -30.67 -12.14
CA ALA A 17 -15.80 -29.62 -13.14
C ALA A 17 -16.22 -28.26 -12.53
N SER A 18 -16.58 -28.23 -11.24
CA SER A 18 -16.75 -26.98 -10.48
C SER A 18 -15.41 -26.45 -9.92
N CYS A 19 -14.31 -26.64 -10.65
CA CYS A 19 -13.21 -25.69 -10.62
C CYS A 19 -13.71 -24.41 -11.28
N THR A 20 -14.47 -23.60 -10.54
CA THR A 20 -14.82 -22.25 -10.98
C THR A 20 -13.52 -21.51 -11.25
N THR A 21 -13.18 -21.33 -12.53
CA THR A 21 -12.18 -20.35 -12.94
C THR A 21 -12.70 -19.01 -12.45
N THR A 22 -12.25 -18.58 -11.27
CA THR A 22 -12.51 -17.23 -10.78
C THR A 22 -11.81 -16.31 -11.75
N GLN A 23 -12.57 -15.71 -12.66
CA GLN A 23 -12.04 -14.77 -13.64
C GLN A 23 -11.46 -13.59 -12.87
N ARG A 24 -10.14 -13.57 -12.72
CA ARG A 24 -9.44 -12.47 -12.04
C ARG A 24 -9.57 -11.23 -12.91
N ALA A 25 -9.86 -10.09 -12.27
CA ALA A 25 -9.80 -8.81 -12.95
C ALA A 25 -8.38 -8.59 -13.48
N ASN A 26 -8.28 -8.16 -14.74
CA ASN A 26 -7.01 -7.82 -15.36
C ASN A 26 -6.60 -6.39 -14.95
N PRO A 27 -5.30 -6.09 -14.87
CA PRO A 27 -4.85 -4.71 -14.74
C PRO A 27 -5.34 -3.88 -15.92
N ILE A 28 -5.80 -2.66 -15.65
CA ILE A 28 -6.19 -1.71 -16.69
C ILE A 28 -5.35 -0.45 -16.57
N SER A 29 -4.99 0.14 -17.71
CA SER A 29 -4.31 1.43 -17.73
C SER A 29 -5.25 2.54 -17.29
N LEU A 30 -4.72 3.51 -16.57
CA LEU A 30 -5.42 4.74 -16.20
C LEU A 30 -4.60 5.97 -16.56
N GLU A 31 -5.28 7.09 -16.66
CA GLU A 31 -4.69 8.42 -16.79
C GLU A 31 -5.31 9.35 -15.76
N VAL A 32 -4.48 10.19 -15.16
CA VAL A 32 -4.90 11.19 -14.18
C VAL A 32 -5.58 12.33 -14.92
N THR A 33 -6.89 12.43 -14.75
CA THR A 33 -7.71 13.52 -15.30
C THR A 33 -7.83 14.66 -14.29
N GLY A 34 -7.55 15.89 -14.72
CA GLY A 34 -7.65 17.09 -13.89
C GLY A 34 -6.44 17.34 -12.98
N LYS A 35 -6.44 18.50 -12.31
CA LYS A 35 -5.37 18.91 -11.40
C LYS A 35 -5.40 18.08 -10.12
N PRO A 36 -4.31 17.38 -9.76
CA PRO A 36 -4.27 16.60 -8.52
C PRO A 36 -4.39 17.47 -7.27
N VAL A 37 -5.09 16.94 -6.27
CA VAL A 37 -5.16 17.54 -4.94
C VAL A 37 -3.91 17.11 -4.16
N THR A 38 -3.07 18.06 -3.79
CA THR A 38 -1.79 17.80 -3.11
C THR A 38 -1.90 17.79 -1.60
N GLU A 39 -2.77 18.63 -1.02
CA GLU A 39 -3.08 18.64 0.40
C GLU A 39 -4.27 17.71 0.66
N MET A 40 -4.03 16.64 1.40
CA MET A 40 -5.06 15.63 1.66
C MET A 40 -5.85 15.95 2.91
N LEU A 41 -5.15 16.17 4.03
CA LEU A 41 -5.76 16.31 5.36
C LEU A 41 -4.94 17.28 6.23
N THR A 42 -5.65 18.05 7.06
CA THR A 42 -5.07 18.77 8.20
C THR A 42 -5.38 17.99 9.47
N ILE A 43 -4.35 17.70 10.25
CA ILE A 43 -4.40 16.85 11.44
C ILE A 43 -4.08 17.71 12.66
N SER A 44 -4.92 17.61 13.68
CA SER A 44 -4.71 18.26 14.99
C SER A 44 -3.58 17.55 15.75
N LEU A 45 -2.36 17.75 15.27
CA LEU A 45 -1.13 17.22 15.82
C LEU A 45 -0.01 18.22 15.49
N SER A 46 0.56 18.84 16.52
CA SER A 46 1.66 19.79 16.37
C SER A 46 3.01 19.10 16.16
N GLU A 47 3.99 19.85 15.64
CA GLU A 47 5.39 19.43 15.54
C GLU A 47 5.97 19.08 16.92
N ALA A 48 5.64 19.87 17.94
CA ALA A 48 6.09 19.64 19.31
C ALA A 48 5.58 18.29 19.86
N GLU A 49 4.27 18.03 19.77
CA GLU A 49 3.69 16.75 20.22
C GLU A 49 4.32 15.55 19.50
N LEU A 50 4.60 15.70 18.20
CA LEU A 50 5.23 14.67 17.39
C LEU A 50 6.65 14.36 17.88
N PHE A 51 7.45 15.38 18.14
CA PHE A 51 8.85 15.22 18.55
C PHE A 51 9.01 14.85 20.02
N GLU A 52 8.13 15.33 20.90
CA GLU A 52 8.05 14.90 22.29
C GLU A 52 7.68 13.42 22.41
N ALA A 53 6.85 12.90 21.49
CA ALA A 53 6.54 11.48 21.37
C ALA A 53 7.70 10.64 20.77
N GLY A 54 8.83 11.27 20.41
CA GLY A 54 10.04 10.61 19.92
C GLY A 54 10.08 10.37 18.41
N TYR A 55 9.13 10.92 17.65
CA TYR A 55 9.19 10.86 16.21
C TYR A 55 10.20 11.87 15.66
N THR A 56 10.78 11.57 14.49
CA THR A 56 11.77 12.44 13.85
C THR A 56 11.59 12.51 12.34
N TYR A 57 12.09 13.59 11.74
CA TYR A 57 12.16 13.72 10.29
C TYR A 57 12.86 12.52 9.65
N GLY A 58 12.28 12.00 8.58
CA GLY A 58 12.76 10.83 7.85
C GLY A 58 12.08 9.53 8.23
N GLN A 59 11.39 9.47 9.37
CA GLN A 59 10.66 8.27 9.79
C GLN A 59 9.39 8.04 8.96
N TRP A 60 9.00 6.77 8.86
CA TRP A 60 7.74 6.35 8.26
C TRP A 60 6.70 6.13 9.35
N VAL A 61 5.49 6.64 9.11
CA VAL A 61 4.35 6.50 10.01
C VAL A 61 3.16 5.90 9.28
N LEU A 62 2.30 5.24 10.05
CA LEU A 62 0.97 4.80 9.63
C LEU A 62 -0.06 5.66 10.37
N LEU A 63 -0.95 6.30 9.63
CA LEU A 63 -2.07 7.04 10.17
C LEU A 63 -3.32 6.19 9.96
N GLU A 64 -4.00 5.82 11.05
CA GLU A 64 -5.29 5.14 11.00
C GLU A 64 -6.39 6.13 11.37
N ILE A 65 -7.24 6.47 10.40
CA ILE A 65 -8.31 7.46 10.54
C ILE A 65 -9.60 6.80 10.06
N GLU A 66 -10.57 6.60 10.95
CA GLU A 66 -11.86 5.96 10.64
C GLU A 66 -11.70 4.59 9.93
N GLY A 67 -10.68 3.82 10.31
CA GLY A 67 -10.35 2.52 9.69
C GLY A 67 -9.60 2.62 8.35
N VAL A 68 -9.29 3.83 7.86
CA VAL A 68 -8.44 4.06 6.70
C VAL A 68 -6.98 4.17 7.14
N VAL A 69 -6.12 3.31 6.60
CA VAL A 69 -4.68 3.32 6.90
C VAL A 69 -3.92 4.04 5.79
N LEU A 70 -3.24 5.13 6.14
CA LEU A 70 -2.40 5.93 5.26
C LEU A 70 -0.93 5.82 5.70
N LYS A 71 -0.05 5.52 4.77
CA LYS A 71 1.41 5.52 5.02
C LYS A 71 2.01 6.85 4.58
N ALA A 72 2.80 7.48 5.45
CA ALA A 72 3.46 8.74 5.14
C ALA A 72 4.88 8.79 5.70
N LYS A 73 5.72 9.64 5.11
CA LYS A 73 7.05 9.98 5.65
C LYS A 73 6.98 11.33 6.35
N ILE A 74 7.53 11.45 7.55
CA ILE A 74 7.64 12.74 8.24
C ILE A 74 8.77 13.53 7.57
N ALA A 75 8.47 14.74 7.09
CA ALA A 75 9.46 15.60 6.43
C ALA A 75 9.11 17.08 6.62
N PRO A 76 10.09 17.99 6.54
CA PRO A 76 9.84 19.43 6.70
C PRO A 76 9.09 20.05 5.50
N ALA A 77 8.98 19.32 4.38
CA ALA A 77 8.29 19.78 3.18
C ALA A 77 7.73 18.58 2.38
N PRO A 78 6.70 18.78 1.54
CA PRO A 78 6.11 17.70 0.76
C PRO A 78 7.10 17.06 -0.23
N ALA A 79 7.11 15.73 -0.30
CA ALA A 79 8.00 14.99 -1.19
C ALA A 79 7.37 14.64 -2.54
N ALA A 80 8.22 14.46 -3.56
CA ALA A 80 7.76 14.16 -4.92
C ALA A 80 7.09 12.77 -5.04
N LEU A 81 7.67 11.73 -4.44
CA LEU A 81 7.29 10.33 -4.76
C LEU A 81 6.55 9.61 -3.64
N THR A 82 6.33 10.26 -2.50
CA THR A 82 5.68 9.63 -1.34
C THR A 82 4.71 10.60 -0.69
N SER A 83 3.65 10.05 -0.08
CA SER A 83 2.84 10.81 0.84
C SER A 83 3.70 11.27 2.01
N THR A 84 3.47 12.50 2.46
CA THR A 84 4.35 13.20 3.38
C THR A 84 3.53 13.84 4.49
N LEU A 85 3.87 13.58 5.75
CA LEU A 85 3.33 14.32 6.88
C LEU A 85 4.28 15.48 7.17
N VAL A 86 3.80 16.70 7.00
CA VAL A 86 4.55 17.93 7.27
C VAL A 86 4.04 18.51 8.58
N PRO A 87 4.82 18.44 9.67
CA PRO A 87 4.44 19.04 10.93
C PRO A 87 4.53 20.57 10.87
N HIS A 88 3.62 21.26 11.54
CA HIS A 88 3.69 22.70 11.80
C HIS A 88 3.46 22.98 13.29
N GLU A 89 3.54 24.24 13.67
CA GLU A 89 3.45 24.69 15.06
C GLU A 89 2.17 24.21 15.77
N GLU A 90 1.00 24.31 15.12
CA GLU A 90 -0.29 23.95 15.73
C GLU A 90 -0.92 22.69 15.12
N THR A 91 -0.66 22.43 13.84
CA THR A 91 -1.28 21.33 13.10
C THR A 91 -0.27 20.69 12.14
N SER A 92 -0.55 19.47 11.69
CA SER A 92 0.25 18.80 10.66
C SER A 92 -0.58 18.64 9.40
N THR A 93 0.06 18.77 8.25
CA THR A 93 -0.61 18.57 6.96
C THR A 93 -0.11 17.29 6.29
N LEU A 94 -1.04 16.43 5.89
CA LEU A 94 -0.74 15.24 5.09
C LEU A 94 -0.83 15.61 3.61
N TYR A 95 0.27 15.43 2.89
CA TYR A 95 0.39 15.66 1.46
C TYR A 95 0.41 14.36 0.66
N ALA A 96 -0.21 14.38 -0.51
CA ALA A 96 -0.04 13.37 -1.55
C ALA A 96 1.32 13.56 -2.28
N PRO A 97 1.83 12.54 -2.99
CA PRO A 97 3.05 12.66 -3.78
C PRO A 97 2.95 13.75 -4.86
N LEU A 98 3.86 14.73 -4.86
CA LEU A 98 3.83 15.86 -5.81
C LEU A 98 4.14 15.47 -7.27
N ALA A 99 4.70 14.29 -7.51
CA ALA A 99 5.00 13.82 -8.85
C ALA A 99 3.75 13.41 -9.65
N ILE A 100 2.61 13.22 -8.98
CA ILE A 100 1.33 12.97 -9.64
C ILE A 100 0.86 14.28 -10.26
N LYS A 101 0.62 14.27 -11.56
CA LYS A 101 0.20 15.42 -12.36
C LYS A 101 -0.91 15.04 -13.32
N GLU A 102 -1.64 16.04 -13.80
CA GLU A 102 -2.59 15.88 -14.89
C GLU A 102 -1.90 15.25 -16.12
N GLY A 103 -2.57 14.30 -16.75
CA GLY A 103 -2.02 13.48 -17.83
C GLY A 103 -1.02 12.40 -17.39
N GLY A 104 -0.82 12.23 -16.08
CA GLY A 104 0.00 11.16 -15.52
C GLY A 104 -0.59 9.79 -15.83
N LYS A 105 0.24 8.84 -16.25
CA LYS A 105 -0.19 7.48 -16.59
C LYS A 105 0.02 6.52 -15.43
N GLY A 106 -0.86 5.54 -15.28
CA GLY A 106 -0.77 4.52 -14.24
C GLY A 106 -1.48 3.22 -14.61
N ILE A 107 -1.55 2.31 -13.64
CA ILE A 107 -2.19 1.01 -13.77
C ILE A 107 -3.08 0.81 -12.53
N MET A 108 -4.37 0.51 -12.74
CA MET A 108 -5.22 -0.06 -11.70
C MET A 108 -5.12 -1.58 -11.79
N ALA A 109 -4.66 -2.22 -10.74
CA ALA A 109 -4.63 -3.67 -10.61
C ALA A 109 -5.44 -4.09 -9.38
N PRO A 110 -6.02 -5.31 -9.36
CA PRO A 110 -6.71 -5.80 -8.17
C PRO A 110 -5.78 -5.84 -6.97
N TYR A 111 -6.25 -5.33 -5.84
CA TYR A 111 -5.53 -5.42 -4.58
C TYR A 111 -5.30 -6.89 -4.22
N ARG A 112 -4.06 -7.20 -3.86
CA ARG A 112 -3.70 -8.48 -3.24
C ARG A 112 -3.24 -8.15 -1.85
N GLU A 113 -3.94 -8.68 -0.86
CA GLU A 113 -3.42 -8.68 0.50
C GLU A 113 -2.01 -9.29 0.47
N PRO A 114 -1.02 -8.64 1.12
CA PRO A 114 0.29 -9.23 1.24
C PRO A 114 0.15 -10.59 1.93
N SER A 115 0.56 -11.65 1.25
CA SER A 115 0.47 -13.02 1.74
C SER A 115 1.49 -13.25 2.85
N GLY A 116 1.09 -13.10 4.12
CA GLY A 116 1.88 -13.52 5.28
C GLY A 116 3.11 -12.65 5.59
N PRO A 117 3.84 -12.97 6.68
CA PRO A 117 4.85 -12.08 7.26
C PRO A 117 6.00 -11.80 6.29
N SER A 118 6.25 -10.51 6.05
CA SER A 118 7.39 -10.01 5.28
C SER A 118 8.70 -10.39 5.97
N SER A 119 9.34 -11.48 5.54
CA SER A 119 10.67 -11.86 5.97
C SER A 119 11.70 -10.90 5.37
N SER A 120 11.93 -9.76 6.03
CA SER A 120 13.08 -8.91 5.74
C SER A 120 14.34 -9.58 6.30
N VAL A 121 15.15 -10.18 5.43
CA VAL A 121 16.49 -10.66 5.80
C VAL A 121 17.45 -9.47 5.72
N SER A 122 17.96 -9.03 6.87
CA SER A 122 19.04 -8.04 6.96
C SER A 122 20.38 -8.76 6.90
N PHE A 123 21.21 -8.47 5.88
CA PHE A 123 22.61 -8.88 5.85
C PHE A 123 23.47 -7.76 6.45
N SER A 124 23.94 -7.94 7.69
CA SER A 124 25.01 -7.12 8.25
C SER A 124 26.36 -7.78 7.97
N GLY A 125 27.20 -7.15 7.17
CA GLY A 125 28.61 -7.50 7.01
C GLY A 125 29.49 -6.32 7.40
N SER A 126 30.46 -6.53 8.29
CA SER A 126 31.50 -5.55 8.57
C SER A 126 32.62 -5.69 7.54
N PHE A 127 32.93 -4.59 6.83
CA PHE A 127 34.08 -4.51 5.94
C PHE A 127 35.21 -3.77 6.68
N VAL A 128 36.33 -4.45 6.92
CA VAL A 128 37.56 -3.83 7.42
C VAL A 128 38.47 -3.60 6.23
N PHE A 129 38.77 -2.34 5.92
CA PHE A 129 39.80 -2.00 4.95
C PHE A 129 41.14 -1.87 5.69
N THR A 130 42.12 -2.67 5.31
CA THR A 130 43.52 -2.49 5.73
C THR A 130 44.25 -1.70 4.66
N LEU A 131 44.91 -0.60 5.07
CA LEU A 131 45.76 0.26 4.24
C LEU A 131 47.08 -0.42 3.85
#